data_AF-A0AAF3J518-F1
#
_entry.id   AF-A0AAF3J518-F1
#
_cell.length_a   1.000
_cell.length_b   1.000
_cell.length_c   1.000
_cell.angle_alpha   90.00
_cell.angle_beta   90.00
_cell.angle_gamma   90.00
#
_symmetry.space_group_name_H-M   'P 1'
#
loop_
_entity.id
_entity.type
_entity.pdbx_description
1 polymer ?
#
loop_
_entity_poly.entity_id
_entity_poly.type
_entity_poly.pdbx_seq_one_letter_code
_entity_poly.pdbx_strand_id
1 'polypeptide(L)'
;MNHNNLRSRIALGRERWFNGTCLNATCPTDENVFMYWPPSKRTYQLKWDAGLALNASKRLTSLFTYTPVYSPYPVPSDVREIRHRNVQFK
;
A
#
# COMPACT_ATOMS: atom_id res chain seq x y z
N MET A 1 5.68 4.40 -6.07
CA MET A 1 6.24 5.57 -5.36
C MET A 1 7.76 5.37 -5.20
N ASN A 2 8.61 6.38 -5.48
CA ASN A 2 10.08 6.25 -5.30
C ASN A 2 10.45 6.50 -3.82
N HIS A 3 10.88 5.45 -3.12
CA HIS A 3 11.17 5.47 -1.68
C HIS A 3 12.28 6.45 -1.30
N ASN A 4 13.31 6.61 -2.12
CA ASN A 4 14.43 7.50 -1.81
C ASN A 4 14.02 8.98 -1.85
N ASN A 5 13.10 9.35 -2.75
CA ASN A 5 12.57 10.71 -2.81
C ASN A 5 11.77 11.06 -1.55
N LEU A 6 10.89 10.15 -1.10
CA LEU A 6 10.14 10.33 0.14
C LEU A 6 11.09 10.47 1.35
N ARG A 7 12.08 9.58 1.47
CA ARG A 7 13.09 9.65 2.54
C ARG A 7 13.85 10.96 2.54
N SER A 8 14.20 11.49 1.36
CA SER A 8 14.85 12.79 1.22
C SER A 8 13.95 13.94 1.72
N ARG A 9 12.66 13.95 1.36
CA ARG A 9 11.73 14.98 1.85
C ARG A 9 11.52 14.91 3.37
N ILE A 10 11.41 13.71 3.93
CA ILE A 10 11.36 13.51 5.39
C ILE A 10 12.64 14.02 6.05
N ALA A 11 13.82 13.68 5.52
CA ALA A 11 15.11 14.08 6.08
C ALA A 11 15.28 15.61 6.14
N LEU A 12 14.72 16.32 5.16
CA LEU A 12 14.74 17.78 5.09
C LEU A 12 13.61 18.45 5.88
N GLY A 13 12.75 17.68 6.55
CA GLY A 13 11.58 18.19 7.25
C GLY A 13 10.52 18.82 6.33
N ARG A 14 10.45 18.37 5.07
CA ARG A 14 9.53 18.88 4.04
C ARG A 14 8.33 17.96 3.79
N GLU A 15 8.29 16.81 4.47
CA GLU A 15 7.17 15.88 4.39
C GLU A 15 6.24 16.09 5.59
N ARG A 16 4.93 16.06 5.35
CA ARG A 16 3.91 16.15 6.41
C ARG A 16 3.41 14.76 6.79
N TRP A 17 3.02 14.61 8.05
CA TRP A 17 2.30 13.45 8.56
C TRP A 17 1.03 13.88 9.27
N PHE A 18 0.03 13.01 9.22
CA PHE A 18 -1.24 13.21 9.90
C PHE A 18 -1.07 12.88 11.39
N ASN A 19 -1.26 13.88 12.25
CA ASN A 19 -1.21 13.73 13.70
C ASN A 19 -2.63 13.64 14.28
N GLY A 20 -3.27 12.50 14.08
CA GLY A 20 -4.62 12.26 14.60
C GLY A 20 -5.07 10.81 14.39
N THR A 21 -6.37 10.58 14.59
CA THR A 21 -7.03 9.30 14.29
C THR A 21 -8.00 9.48 13.14
N CYS A 22 -7.97 8.57 12.17
CA CYS A 22 -9.04 8.49 11.17
C CYS A 22 -10.23 7.71 11.77
N LEU A 23 -11.45 8.19 11.55
CA LEU A 23 -12.68 7.53 12.01
C LEU A 23 -13.35 6.86 10.81
N ASN A 24 -13.65 5.56 10.90
CA ASN A 24 -14.32 4.79 9.83
C ASN A 24 -13.70 4.97 8.44
N ALA A 25 -12.36 4.88 8.36
CA ALA A 25 -11.58 5.11 7.14
C ALA A 25 -11.70 6.52 6.52
N THR A 26 -12.35 7.48 7.21
CA THR A 26 -12.36 8.90 6.86
C THR A 26 -11.31 9.63 7.69
N CYS A 27 -10.34 10.26 7.03
CA CYS A 27 -9.35 11.10 7.71
C CYS A 27 -9.76 12.58 7.59
N PRO A 28 -9.67 13.37 8.67
CA PRO A 28 -9.87 14.82 8.60
C PRO A 28 -8.98 15.45 7.53
N THR A 29 -9.54 16.43 6.81
CA THR A 29 -8.84 17.22 5.78
C THR A 29 -8.34 18.56 6.30
N ASP A 30 -8.58 18.86 7.58
CA ASP A 30 -8.11 20.09 8.22
C ASP A 30 -6.57 20.13 8.21
N GLU A 31 -5.99 21.14 7.55
CA GLU A 31 -4.53 21.31 7.46
C GLU A 31 -3.86 21.46 8.83
N ASN A 32 -4.62 21.84 9.87
CA ASN A 32 -4.11 22.01 11.23
C ASN A 32 -3.75 20.69 11.94
N VAL A 33 -4.23 19.54 11.45
CA VAL A 33 -3.89 18.22 12.03
C VAL A 33 -2.63 17.61 11.38
N PHE A 34 -2.07 18.27 10.37
CA PHE A 34 -0.85 17.84 9.72
C PHE A 34 0.37 18.51 10.34
N MET A 35 1.39 17.71 10.65
CA MET A 35 2.66 18.19 11.19
C MET A 35 3.78 17.82 10.23
N TYR A 36 4.84 18.64 10.17
CA TYR A 36 6.04 18.25 9.44
C TYR A 36 6.83 17.21 10.23
N TRP A 37 7.44 16.26 9.51
CA TRP A 37 8.46 15.40 10.12
C TRP A 37 9.65 16.27 10.59
N PRO A 38 10.24 16.00 11.76
CA PRO A 38 11.48 16.66 12.14
C PRO A 38 12.62 16.25 11.19
N PRO A 39 13.54 17.16 10.83
CA PRO A 39 14.64 16.84 9.94
C PRO A 39 15.59 15.81 10.59
N SER A 40 16.12 14.90 9.77
CA SER A 40 17.05 13.85 10.21
C SER A 40 18.47 14.14 9.74
N LYS A 41 19.43 14.08 10.68
CA LYS A 41 20.87 14.24 10.39
C LYS A 41 21.47 13.04 9.65
N ARG A 42 20.81 11.87 9.68
CA ARG A 42 21.30 10.63 9.07
C ARG A 42 20.18 9.94 8.31
N THR A 43 20.24 10.02 6.99
CA THR A 43 19.29 9.34 6.10
C THR A 43 20.05 8.53 5.06
N TYR A 44 19.89 7.21 5.12
CA TYR A 44 20.50 6.30 4.15
C TYR A 44 19.61 6.14 2.91
N GLN A 45 20.25 6.12 1.74
CA GLN A 45 19.62 5.74 0.48
C GLN A 45 19.44 4.23 0.42
N LEU A 46 18.24 3.81 0.04
CA LEU A 46 17.95 2.40 -0.20
C LEU A 46 18.50 2.00 -1.58
N LYS A 47 19.11 0.82 -1.63
CA LYS A 47 19.48 0.14 -2.86
C LYS A 47 18.55 -1.05 -3.07
N TRP A 48 18.30 -1.38 -4.33
CA TRP A 48 17.55 -2.58 -4.67
C TRP A 48 18.34 -3.83 -4.27
N ASP A 49 17.67 -4.79 -3.64
CA ASP A 49 18.23 -6.09 -3.30
C ASP A 49 17.34 -7.19 -3.87
N ALA A 50 17.91 -7.98 -4.78
CA ALA A 50 17.17 -9.02 -5.49
C ALA A 50 16.73 -10.18 -4.59
N GLY A 51 17.50 -10.51 -3.55
CA GLY A 51 17.16 -11.57 -2.60
C GLY A 51 15.97 -11.20 -1.72
N LEU A 52 15.97 -9.97 -1.20
CA LEU A 52 14.83 -9.41 -0.46
C LEU A 52 13.58 -9.31 -1.34
N ALA A 53 13.73 -8.89 -2.59
CA ALA A 53 12.62 -8.84 -3.55
C ALA A 53 12.02 -10.23 -3.80
N LEU A 54 12.86 -11.24 -4.06
CA LEU A 54 12.40 -12.61 -4.29
C LEU A 54 11.67 -13.18 -3.06
N ASN A 55 12.18 -12.94 -1.86
CA ASN A 55 11.54 -13.39 -0.62
C ASN A 55 10.19 -12.69 -0.38
N ALA A 56 10.11 -11.38 -0.65
CA ALA A 56 8.85 -10.64 -0.58
C ALA A 56 7.83 -11.18 -1.60
N SER A 57 8.25 -11.45 -2.84
CA SER A 57 7.41 -12.05 -3.88
C SER A 57 6.88 -13.42 -3.46
N LYS A 58 7.72 -14.32 -2.92
CA LYS A 58 7.27 -15.64 -2.43
C LYS A 58 6.18 -15.52 -1.35
N ARG A 59 6.34 -14.57 -0.42
CA ARG A 59 5.36 -14.34 0.65
C ARG A 59 4.05 -13.78 0.12
N LEU A 60 4.09 -12.90 -0.88
CA LEU A 60 2.89 -12.39 -1.55
C LEU A 60 2.18 -13.49 -2.33
N THR A 61 2.88 -14.35 -3.06
CA THR A 61 2.25 -15.48 -3.76
C THR A 61 1.49 -16.39 -2.81
N SER A 62 2.01 -16.63 -1.60
CA SER A 62 1.32 -17.40 -0.56
C SER A 62 0.06 -16.71 0.01
N LEU A 63 -0.05 -15.39 -0.07
CA LEU A 63 -1.20 -14.62 0.42
C LEU A 63 -2.38 -14.63 -0.57
N PHE A 64 -2.12 -14.80 -1.87
CA PHE A 64 -3.17 -14.85 -2.91
C PHE A 64 -3.63 -16.28 -3.25
N THR A 65 -3.01 -17.32 -2.70
CA THR A 65 -3.41 -18.72 -2.89
C THR A 65 -4.25 -19.29 -1.75
N TYR A 66 -4.79 -18.44 -0.85
CA TYR A 66 -5.75 -18.90 0.15
C TYR A 66 -7.10 -19.20 -0.52
N THR A 67 -7.18 -20.44 -1.00
CA THR A 67 -8.34 -21.33 -1.14
C THR A 67 -9.71 -20.69 -1.40
N PRO A 68 -10.39 -20.99 -2.53
CA PRO A 68 -11.80 -20.65 -2.67
C PRO A 68 -12.54 -21.38 -1.55
N VAL A 69 -13.03 -20.63 -0.56
CA VAL A 69 -14.08 -21.15 0.30
C VAL A 69 -15.25 -21.40 -0.65
N TYR A 70 -15.55 -22.66 -0.91
CA TYR A 70 -16.84 -23.07 -1.43
C TYR A 70 -17.87 -22.49 -0.46
N SER A 71 -18.40 -21.32 -0.78
CA SER A 71 -19.54 -20.76 -0.08
C SER A 71 -20.72 -21.67 -0.38
N PRO A 72 -21.35 -22.31 0.63
CA PRO A 72 -22.56 -23.09 0.43
C PRO A 72 -23.78 -22.18 0.17
N TYR A 73 -23.62 -20.85 0.22
CA TYR A 73 -24.70 -19.92 -0.07
C TYR A 73 -24.80 -19.68 -1.57
N PRO A 74 -25.97 -19.91 -2.19
CA PRO A 74 -26.16 -19.68 -3.61
C PRO A 74 -25.84 -18.22 -3.93
N VAL A 75 -24.86 -18.04 -4.79
CA VAL A 75 -24.44 -16.73 -5.31
C VAL A 75 -25.67 -16.10 -5.97
N PRO A 76 -26.16 -14.93 -5.51
CA PRO A 76 -27.29 -14.27 -6.13
C PRO A 76 -26.99 -13.96 -7.60
N SER A 77 -28.02 -14.06 -8.44
CA SER A 77 -27.98 -14.08 -9.91
C SER A 77 -27.31 -12.88 -10.58
N ASP A 78 -27.04 -11.80 -9.83
CA ASP A 78 -26.49 -10.55 -10.36
C ASP A 78 -24.96 -10.56 -10.48
N VAL A 79 -24.30 -11.65 -10.06
CA VAL A 79 -22.84 -11.86 -10.20
C VAL A 79 -22.48 -12.59 -11.52
N ARG A 80 -23.46 -12.98 -12.33
CA ARG A 80 -23.20 -13.70 -13.61
C ARG A 80 -22.54 -12.85 -14.70
N GLU A 81 -22.49 -11.53 -14.58
CA GLU A 81 -21.95 -10.62 -15.60
C GLU A 81 -20.61 -9.98 -15.23
N ILE A 82 -19.68 -10.74 -14.65
CA ILE A 82 -18.25 -10.37 -14.70
C ILE A 82 -17.46 -11.57 -15.21
N ARG A 83 -17.84 -12.09 -16.38
CA ARG A 83 -16.97 -12.97 -17.16
C ARG A 83 -16.51 -12.25 -18.41
N HIS A 84 -15.20 -12.35 -18.66
CA HIS A 84 -14.53 -12.00 -19.92
C HIS A 84 -14.24 -10.52 -20.19
N ARG A 85 -13.46 -9.86 -19.32
CA ARG A 85 -12.43 -8.95 -19.82
C ARG A 85 -11.06 -9.50 -19.46
N ASN A 86 -10.50 -10.25 -20.42
CA ASN A 86 -9.10 -10.60 -20.49
C ASN A 86 -8.25 -9.34 -20.27
N VAL A 87 -7.64 -9.20 -19.10
CA VAL A 87 -6.53 -8.26 -18.91
C VAL A 87 -5.31 -8.94 -19.50
N GLN A 88 -5.05 -8.70 -20.78
CA GLN A 88 -3.72 -8.93 -21.36
C GLN A 88 -2.81 -7.83 -20.83
N PHE A 89 -1.80 -8.20 -20.06
CA PHE A 89 -0.68 -7.31 -19.77
C PHE A 89 0.18 -7.24 -21.04
N LYS A 90 0.32 -6.02 -21.59
CA LYS A 90 1.39 -5.69 -22.55
C LYS A 90 2.66 -5.35 -21.78
#